data_AF-A0A7Z0QQX8-F1
#
_entry.id   AF-A0A7Z0QQX8-F1
#
_cell.length_a   1.000
_cell.length_b   1.000
_cell.length_c   1.000
_cell.angle_alpha   90.00
_cell.angle_beta   90.00
_cell.angle_gamma   90.00
#
_symmetry.space_group_name_H-M   'P 1'
#
loop_
_entity.id
_entity.type
_entity.pdbx_description
1 polymer ?
#
loop_
_entity_poly.entity_id
_entity_poly.type
_entity_poly.pdbx_seq_one_letter_code
_entity_poly.pdbx_strand_id
1 'polypeptide(L)'
;MLQALLTEVHPAWHRTAVPGLDDALLARARTSALGRRMLAAWLAEGPGQALLAPGLQDASGLIARWSRPRLDALHRDLGTLAFAPAIRAEIRREPVRRLKAELGTGYLLAIDRSVWDAQVEPALQSRLACELAGALEDGQSSTLSALLARQGEAELQAWAGQREPALAEWARLLGAPSDAPAPHLPEKPVLIVHTHHQSRAIAA
;
A
#
# COMPACT_ATOMS: atom_id res chain seq x y z
N MET A 1 1.42 20.42 11.94
CA MET A 1 0.73 19.76 10.80
C MET A 1 1.68 19.45 9.65
N LEU A 2 2.14 20.44 8.88
CA LEU A 2 3.00 20.19 7.71
C LEU A 2 4.32 19.44 8.04
N GLN A 3 4.88 19.68 9.22
CA GLN A 3 6.05 18.95 9.71
C GLN A 3 5.80 17.46 9.90
N ALA A 4 4.63 17.07 10.43
CA ALA A 4 4.29 15.67 10.66
C ALA A 4 4.16 14.92 9.32
N LEU A 5 3.42 15.52 8.38
CA LEU A 5 3.31 15.03 7.00
C LEU A 5 4.69 14.82 6.38
N LEU A 6 5.54 15.86 6.36
CA LEU A 6 6.86 15.79 5.72
C LEU A 6 7.83 14.81 6.40
N THR A 7 7.60 14.48 7.67
CA THR A 7 8.42 13.51 8.42
C THR A 7 8.11 12.08 7.98
N GLU A 8 6.83 11.80 7.71
CA GLU A 8 6.36 10.49 7.27
C GLU A 8 6.62 10.21 5.78
N VAL A 9 6.72 11.25 4.95
CA VAL A 9 7.09 11.10 3.52
C VAL A 9 8.46 10.43 3.37
N HIS A 10 8.53 9.42 2.51
CA HIS A 10 9.76 8.69 2.25
C HIS A 10 10.82 9.61 1.60
N PRO A 11 12.05 9.68 2.14
CA PRO A 11 13.07 10.65 1.71
C PRO A 11 13.47 10.52 0.23
N ALA A 12 13.35 9.32 -0.35
CA ALA A 12 13.65 9.08 -1.76
C ALA A 12 12.82 9.94 -2.72
N TRP A 13 11.60 10.36 -2.36
CA TRP A 13 10.80 11.27 -3.18
C TRP A 13 11.48 12.62 -3.40
N HIS A 14 12.18 13.16 -2.39
CA HIS A 14 12.88 14.43 -2.57
C HIS A 14 14.20 14.26 -3.36
N ARG A 15 14.78 13.06 -3.35
CA ARG A 15 15.99 12.73 -4.11
C ARG A 15 15.72 12.54 -5.61
N THR A 16 14.48 12.21 -6.01
CA THR A 16 14.13 12.18 -7.44
C THR A 16 14.10 13.58 -8.05
N ALA A 17 13.70 14.59 -7.27
CA ALA A 17 13.71 15.98 -7.69
C ALA A 17 15.12 16.60 -7.69
N VAL A 18 15.90 16.28 -6.66
CA VAL A 18 17.26 16.78 -6.48
C VAL A 18 18.19 15.59 -6.27
N PRO A 19 18.74 15.02 -7.37
CA PRO A 19 19.72 13.95 -7.28
C PRO A 19 20.92 14.38 -6.41
N GLY A 20 21.28 13.58 -5.42
CA GLY A 20 22.37 13.89 -4.49
C GLY A 20 21.99 14.75 -3.28
N LEU A 21 20.69 14.95 -3.02
CA LEU A 21 20.24 15.58 -1.77
C LEU A 21 20.66 14.75 -0.56
N ASP A 22 21.53 15.35 0.28
CA ASP A 22 22.01 14.75 1.53
C ASP A 22 20.92 14.69 2.60
N ASP A 23 20.94 13.63 3.41
CA ASP A 23 19.98 13.36 4.47
C ASP A 23 20.04 14.41 5.59
N ALA A 24 21.24 14.93 5.90
CA ALA A 24 21.39 16.00 6.86
C ALA A 24 20.71 17.29 6.37
N LEU A 25 20.81 17.58 5.06
CA LEU A 25 20.18 18.74 4.46
C LEU A 25 18.65 18.58 4.43
N LEU A 26 18.14 17.39 4.11
CA LEU A 26 16.70 17.10 4.16
C LEU A 26 16.16 17.22 5.59
N ALA A 27 16.86 16.68 6.59
CA ALA A 27 16.49 16.82 8.01
C ALA A 27 16.45 18.31 8.44
N ARG A 28 17.42 19.11 8.00
CA ARG A 28 17.44 20.56 8.24
C ARG A 28 16.30 21.29 7.52
N ALA A 29 15.96 20.88 6.30
CA ALA A 29 14.83 21.44 5.57
C ALA A 29 13.49 21.16 6.27
N ARG A 30 13.31 19.96 6.83
CA ARG A 30 12.11 19.58 7.60
C ARG A 30 11.92 20.40 8.88
N THR A 31 13.00 20.82 9.53
CA THR A 31 12.97 21.60 10.77
C THR A 31 12.85 23.12 10.53
N SER A 32 13.27 23.62 9.36
CA SER A 32 13.13 25.02 8.97
C SER A 32 11.75 25.36 8.40
N ALA A 33 11.21 26.55 8.75
CA ALA A 33 9.92 27.02 8.21
C ALA A 33 9.95 27.22 6.69
N LEU A 34 11.02 27.79 6.15
CA LEU A 34 11.20 27.95 4.71
C LEU A 34 11.38 26.60 4.01
N GLY A 35 12.21 25.72 4.57
CA GLY A 35 12.45 24.39 4.01
C GLY A 35 11.17 23.57 3.92
N ARG A 36 10.33 23.56 4.96
CA ARG A 36 9.01 22.91 4.90
C ARG A 36 8.12 23.46 3.81
N ARG A 37 8.09 24.79 3.60
CA ARG A 37 7.28 25.40 2.54
C ARG A 37 7.77 24.99 1.16
N MET A 38 9.08 24.93 0.94
CA MET A 38 9.66 24.49 -0.33
C MET A 38 9.38 23.01 -0.60
N LEU A 39 9.57 22.14 0.39
CA LEU A 39 9.28 20.70 0.25
C LEU A 39 7.79 20.46 -0.02
N ALA A 40 6.91 21.19 0.65
CA ALA A 40 5.47 21.10 0.45
C ALA A 40 5.03 21.63 -0.92
N ALA A 41 5.60 22.76 -1.37
CA ALA A 41 5.31 23.31 -2.69
C ALA A 41 5.72 22.33 -3.79
N TRP A 42 6.89 21.73 -3.69
CA TRP A 42 7.33 20.71 -4.63
C TRP A 42 6.41 19.47 -4.65
N LEU A 43 5.97 19.00 -3.46
CA LEU A 43 5.00 17.91 -3.39
C LEU A 43 3.68 18.29 -4.07
N ALA A 44 3.19 19.51 -3.86
CA ALA A 44 1.93 19.99 -4.42
C ALA A 44 1.99 20.19 -5.95
N GLU A 45 3.16 20.46 -6.52
CA GLU A 45 3.38 20.58 -7.97
C GLU A 45 3.56 19.22 -8.65
N GLY A 46 3.75 18.13 -7.90
CA GLY A 46 4.02 16.81 -8.44
C GLY A 46 3.27 15.69 -7.71
N PRO A 47 3.95 14.87 -6.88
CA PRO A 47 3.39 13.60 -6.43
C PRO A 47 2.31 13.70 -5.34
N GLY A 48 2.05 14.89 -4.79
CA GLY A 48 1.07 15.16 -3.74
C GLY A 48 0.07 16.25 -4.12
N GLN A 49 -0.23 16.39 -5.42
CA GLN A 49 -1.08 17.46 -5.96
C GLN A 49 -2.50 17.42 -5.37
N ALA A 50 -3.16 16.25 -5.38
CA ALA A 50 -4.50 16.09 -4.82
C ALA A 50 -4.53 16.13 -3.29
N LEU A 51 -3.48 15.64 -2.63
CA LEU A 51 -3.32 15.64 -1.18
C LEU A 51 -3.16 17.06 -0.63
N LEU A 52 -2.44 17.92 -1.36
CA LEU A 52 -2.17 19.30 -0.96
C LEU A 52 -3.06 20.32 -1.69
N ALA A 53 -4.03 19.86 -2.48
CA ALA A 53 -4.97 20.73 -3.18
C ALA A 53 -5.82 21.53 -2.18
N PRO A 54 -5.94 22.87 -2.34
CA PRO A 54 -6.79 23.67 -1.49
C PRO A 54 -8.27 23.31 -1.71
N GLY A 55 -8.94 22.81 -0.67
CA GLY A 55 -10.41 22.85 -0.57
C GLY A 55 -11.20 21.54 -0.74
N LEU A 56 -10.59 20.35 -0.83
CA LEU A 56 -11.35 19.11 -1.03
C LEU A 56 -11.25 18.09 0.09
N GLN A 57 -10.11 17.98 0.78
CA GLN A 57 -9.96 17.13 1.95
C GLN A 57 -9.00 17.78 2.95
N ASP A 58 -9.34 17.71 4.24
CA ASP A 58 -8.37 18.05 5.27
C ASP A 58 -7.28 16.96 5.26
N ALA A 59 -6.13 17.28 4.66
CA ALA A 59 -4.97 16.39 4.62
C ALA A 59 -4.61 15.87 6.01
N SER A 60 -4.84 16.66 7.06
CA SER A 60 -4.59 16.23 8.44
C SER A 60 -5.59 15.17 8.90
N GLY A 61 -6.87 15.33 8.57
CA GLY A 61 -7.91 14.33 8.83
C GLY A 61 -7.72 13.05 8.01
N LEU A 62 -7.19 13.14 6.79
CA LEU A 62 -6.82 11.97 6.00
C LEU A 62 -5.64 11.22 6.63
N ILE A 63 -4.55 11.92 6.97
CA ILE A 63 -3.35 11.33 7.57
C ILE A 63 -3.66 10.70 8.93
N ALA A 64 -4.45 11.37 9.77
CA ALA A 64 -4.88 10.83 11.06
C ALA A 64 -5.73 9.55 10.89
N ARG A 65 -6.61 9.53 9.87
CA ARG A 65 -7.44 8.36 9.56
C ARG A 65 -6.65 7.23 8.92
N TRP A 66 -5.63 7.54 8.13
CA TRP A 66 -4.81 6.58 7.40
C TRP A 66 -3.37 6.65 7.85
N SER A 67 -3.14 6.34 9.13
CA SER A 67 -1.80 6.17 9.70
C SER A 67 -1.02 5.07 8.97
N ARG A 68 0.31 5.18 8.92
CA ARG A 68 1.18 4.17 8.30
C ARG A 68 0.88 2.72 8.70
N PRO A 69 0.73 2.35 9.99
CA PRO A 69 0.41 0.96 10.36
C PRO A 69 -0.92 0.46 9.81
N ARG A 70 -1.90 1.35 9.62
CA ARG A 70 -3.21 1.01 9.06
C ARG A 70 -3.13 0.81 7.55
N LEU A 71 -2.37 1.65 6.85
CA LEU A 71 -2.11 1.46 5.42
C LEU A 71 -1.31 0.17 5.18
N ASP A 72 -0.29 -0.11 6.00
CA ASP A 72 0.47 -1.36 5.91
C ASP A 72 -0.44 -2.59 6.09
N ALA A 73 -1.41 -2.53 7.01
CA ALA A 73 -2.41 -3.58 7.19
C ALA A 73 -3.36 -3.69 5.99
N LEU A 74 -3.83 -2.56 5.46
CA LEU A 74 -4.68 -2.52 4.26
C LEU A 74 -3.96 -3.10 3.04
N HIS A 75 -2.71 -2.71 2.78
CA HIS A 75 -1.89 -3.26 1.70
C HIS A 75 -1.73 -4.77 1.86
N ARG A 76 -1.45 -5.25 3.08
CA ARG A 76 -1.33 -6.69 3.32
C ARG A 76 -2.63 -7.43 3.03
N ASP A 77 -3.77 -6.92 3.46
CA ASP A 77 -5.07 -7.57 3.25
C ASP A 77 -5.48 -7.55 1.77
N LEU A 78 -5.27 -6.43 1.07
CA LEU A 78 -5.50 -6.33 -0.37
C LEU A 78 -4.57 -7.26 -1.16
N GLY A 79 -3.29 -7.33 -0.80
CA GLY A 79 -2.33 -8.25 -1.41
C GLY A 79 -2.71 -9.71 -1.17
N THR A 80 -3.12 -10.04 0.06
CA THR A 80 -3.60 -11.38 0.43
C THR A 80 -4.83 -11.77 -0.39
N LEU A 81 -5.77 -10.84 -0.57
CA LEU A 81 -6.94 -11.04 -1.42
C LEU A 81 -6.55 -11.17 -2.90
N ALA A 82 -5.63 -10.36 -3.40
CA ALA A 82 -5.12 -10.42 -4.78
C ALA A 82 -4.45 -11.76 -5.09
N PHE A 83 -3.77 -12.37 -4.12
CA PHE A 83 -3.16 -13.70 -4.21
C PHE A 83 -4.10 -14.84 -3.82
N ALA A 84 -5.37 -14.57 -3.45
CA ALA A 84 -6.36 -15.60 -3.12
C ALA A 84 -6.48 -16.72 -4.17
N PRO A 85 -6.47 -16.45 -5.50
CA PRO A 85 -6.48 -17.52 -6.50
C PRO A 85 -5.32 -18.53 -6.35
N ALA A 86 -4.11 -18.05 -6.08
CA ALA A 86 -2.93 -18.90 -5.89
C ALA A 86 -2.93 -19.58 -4.52
N ILE A 87 -3.31 -18.86 -3.47
CA ILE A 87 -3.43 -19.39 -2.10
C ILE A 87 -4.45 -20.54 -2.03
N ARG A 88 -5.59 -20.40 -2.71
CA ARG A 88 -6.66 -21.43 -2.77
C ARG A 88 -6.24 -22.66 -3.58
N ALA A 89 -5.38 -22.48 -4.58
CA ALA A 89 -4.86 -23.57 -5.40
C ALA A 89 -3.74 -24.36 -4.71
N GLU A 90 -3.16 -23.83 -3.63
CA GLU A 90 -2.09 -24.49 -2.89
C GLU A 90 -2.63 -25.59 -1.97
N ILE A 91 -2.22 -26.83 -2.24
CA ILE A 91 -2.65 -28.03 -1.52
C ILE A 91 -1.54 -28.67 -0.69
N ARG A 92 -0.28 -28.22 -0.85
CA ARG A 92 0.85 -28.82 -0.15
C ARG A 92 0.85 -28.40 1.32
N ARG A 93 1.03 -29.38 2.20
CA ARG A 93 0.96 -29.20 3.67
C ARG A 93 1.89 -28.10 4.18
N GLU A 94 3.15 -28.09 3.73
CA GLU A 94 4.17 -27.18 4.24
C GLU A 94 3.94 -25.72 3.81
N PRO A 95 3.73 -25.41 2.50
CA PRO A 95 3.25 -24.11 2.03
C PRO A 95 2.02 -23.59 2.79
N VAL A 96 0.97 -24.41 2.94
CA VAL A 96 -0.25 -24.00 3.65
C VAL A 96 0.02 -23.69 5.12
N ARG A 97 0.88 -24.48 5.79
CA ARG A 97 1.27 -24.22 7.17
C ARG A 97 1.96 -22.86 7.31
N ARG A 98 2.87 -22.52 6.39
CA ARG A 98 3.56 -21.23 6.37
C ARG A 98 2.59 -20.08 6.10
N LEU A 99 1.73 -20.21 5.09
CA LEU A 99 0.70 -19.21 4.78
C LEU A 99 -0.18 -18.90 6.00
N LYS A 100 -0.61 -19.94 6.74
CA LYS A 100 -1.40 -19.74 7.96
C LYS A 100 -0.61 -19.04 9.08
N ALA A 101 0.67 -19.37 9.24
CA ALA A 101 1.52 -18.76 10.26
C ALA A 101 1.79 -17.27 9.97
N GLU A 102 2.06 -16.94 8.70
CA GLU A 102 2.41 -15.58 8.28
C GLU A 102 1.19 -14.66 8.16
N LEU A 103 0.10 -15.14 7.57
CA LEU A 103 -1.08 -14.32 7.31
C LEU A 103 -2.01 -14.20 8.52
N GLY A 104 -1.98 -15.18 9.43
CA GLY A 104 -2.87 -15.24 10.58
C GLY A 104 -4.35 -15.09 10.18
N THR A 105 -4.97 -13.99 10.60
CA THR A 105 -6.39 -13.70 10.29
C THR A 105 -6.60 -13.38 8.80
N GLY A 106 -5.60 -12.82 8.10
CA GLY A 106 -5.67 -12.53 6.67
C GLY A 106 -5.82 -13.79 5.81
N TYR A 107 -5.41 -14.96 6.32
CA TYR A 107 -5.65 -16.23 5.61
C TYR A 107 -7.15 -16.51 5.43
N LEU A 108 -8.00 -16.15 6.39
CA LEU A 108 -9.44 -16.33 6.28
C LEU A 108 -10.02 -15.46 5.17
N LEU A 109 -9.53 -14.23 5.03
CA LEU A 109 -9.89 -13.33 3.93
C LEU A 109 -9.55 -13.96 2.56
N ALA A 110 -8.37 -14.57 2.43
CA ALA A 110 -7.98 -15.25 1.20
C ALA A 110 -8.89 -16.44 0.87
N ILE A 111 -9.41 -17.18 1.85
CA ILE A 111 -10.26 -18.37 1.61
C ILE A 111 -11.73 -17.99 1.42
N ASP A 112 -12.18 -16.84 1.92
CA ASP A 112 -13.56 -16.41 1.84
C ASP A 112 -13.99 -16.07 0.39
N ARG A 113 -14.84 -16.94 -0.17
CA ARG A 113 -15.37 -16.79 -1.54
C ARG A 113 -16.50 -15.77 -1.63
N SER A 114 -17.07 -15.34 -0.50
CA SER A 114 -18.13 -14.32 -0.46
C SER A 114 -17.60 -12.92 -0.74
N VAL A 115 -16.32 -12.66 -0.39
CA VAL A 115 -15.64 -11.39 -0.67
C VAL A 115 -15.23 -11.32 -2.14
N TRP A 116 -14.57 -12.37 -2.62
CA TRP A 116 -14.19 -12.51 -4.03
C TRP A 116 -14.07 -13.99 -4.42
N ASP A 117 -14.63 -14.38 -5.55
CA ASP A 117 -14.60 -15.75 -6.05
C ASP A 117 -13.24 -16.18 -6.60
N ALA A 118 -12.32 -15.23 -6.77
CA ALA A 118 -10.95 -15.43 -7.26
C ALA A 118 -10.89 -16.01 -8.69
N GLN A 119 -11.91 -15.74 -9.52
CA GLN A 119 -11.85 -16.11 -10.93
C GLN A 119 -10.97 -15.11 -11.70
N VAL A 120 -9.83 -15.60 -12.17
CA VAL A 120 -8.84 -14.84 -12.93
C VAL A 120 -8.43 -15.60 -14.18
N GLU A 121 -7.88 -14.88 -15.16
CA GLU A 121 -7.37 -15.50 -16.39
C GLU A 121 -6.25 -16.51 -16.09
N PRO A 122 -6.13 -17.62 -16.86
CA PRO A 122 -5.14 -18.66 -16.60
C PRO A 122 -3.68 -18.17 -16.58
N ALA A 123 -3.37 -17.16 -17.40
CA ALA A 123 -2.03 -16.57 -17.44
C ALA A 123 -1.71 -15.83 -16.12
N LEU A 124 -2.66 -15.05 -15.62
CA LEU A 124 -2.55 -14.36 -14.33
C LEU A 124 -2.46 -15.38 -13.18
N GLN A 125 -3.30 -16.42 -13.19
CA GLN A 125 -3.22 -17.51 -12.21
C GLN A 125 -1.83 -18.14 -12.15
N SER A 126 -1.25 -18.44 -13.32
CA SER A 126 0.06 -19.07 -13.43
C SER A 126 1.16 -18.15 -12.90
N ARG A 127 1.09 -16.85 -13.21
CA ARG A 127 2.01 -15.84 -12.67
C ARG A 127 1.94 -15.80 -11.14
N LEU A 128 0.74 -15.65 -10.59
CA LEU A 128 0.54 -15.55 -9.14
C LEU A 128 1.01 -16.81 -8.41
N ALA A 129 0.75 -17.99 -8.97
CA ALA A 129 1.23 -19.25 -8.41
C ALA A 129 2.77 -19.34 -8.41
N CYS A 130 3.42 -18.90 -9.49
CA CYS A 130 4.88 -18.88 -9.60
C CYS A 130 5.52 -17.91 -8.59
N GLU A 131 5.01 -16.68 -8.49
CA GLU A 131 5.50 -15.67 -7.54
C GLU A 131 5.30 -16.12 -6.08
N LEU A 132 4.14 -16.69 -5.77
CA LEU A 132 3.85 -17.21 -4.44
C LEU A 132 4.76 -18.39 -4.07
N ALA A 133 4.98 -19.32 -5.00
CA ALA A 133 5.88 -20.45 -4.78
C ALA A 133 7.31 -19.98 -4.51
N GLY A 134 7.83 -19.04 -5.32
CA GLY A 134 9.16 -18.47 -5.11
C GLY A 134 9.32 -17.79 -3.74
N ALA A 135 8.32 -17.02 -3.31
CA ALA A 135 8.33 -16.39 -1.99
C ALA A 135 8.27 -17.41 -0.83
N LEU A 136 7.58 -18.53 -1.02
CA LEU A 136 7.51 -19.60 -0.02
C LEU A 136 8.77 -20.48 0.03
N GLU A 137 9.49 -20.61 -1.09
CA GLU A 137 10.74 -21.37 -1.20
C GLU A 137 11.92 -20.65 -0.53
N ASP A 138 12.04 -19.33 -0.72
CA ASP A 138 13.02 -18.48 -0.03
C ASP A 138 12.92 -18.60 1.50
N GLY A 139 11.70 -18.86 1.98
CA GLY A 139 11.44 -19.28 3.35
C GLY A 139 11.61 -18.19 4.41
N GLN A 140 11.91 -16.96 3.98
CA GLN A 140 11.90 -15.78 4.82
C GLN A 140 10.49 -15.19 4.86
N SER A 141 9.94 -15.07 6.07
CA SER A 141 8.64 -14.42 6.36
C SER A 141 8.51 -13.02 5.73
N SER A 142 9.63 -12.30 5.65
CA SER A 142 9.72 -10.97 5.04
C SER A 142 9.45 -10.98 3.53
N THR A 143 9.84 -12.03 2.81
CA THR A 143 9.70 -12.11 1.35
C THR A 143 8.23 -12.24 0.95
N LEU A 144 7.49 -13.13 1.62
CA LEU A 144 6.04 -13.24 1.42
C LEU A 144 5.32 -11.94 1.81
N SER A 145 5.67 -11.38 2.97
CA SER A 145 5.06 -10.12 3.42
C SER A 145 5.30 -8.97 2.46
N ALA A 146 6.51 -8.85 1.91
CA ALA A 146 6.87 -7.83 0.93
C ALA A 146 6.15 -8.04 -0.42
N LEU A 147 6.03 -9.29 -0.88
CA LEU A 147 5.29 -9.63 -2.10
C LEU A 147 3.83 -9.17 -2.00
N LEU A 148 3.17 -9.52 -0.89
CA LEU A 148 1.77 -9.18 -0.66
C LEU A 148 1.59 -7.66 -0.47
N ALA A 149 2.45 -7.02 0.31
CA ALA A 149 2.41 -5.57 0.49
C ALA A 149 2.54 -4.85 -0.86
N ARG A 150 3.50 -5.26 -1.71
CA ARG A 150 3.71 -4.64 -3.03
C ARG A 150 2.51 -4.80 -3.95
N GLN A 151 1.87 -5.98 -3.98
CA GLN A 151 0.66 -6.16 -4.77
C GLN A 151 -0.49 -5.32 -4.20
N GLY A 152 -0.71 -5.34 -2.89
CA GLY A 152 -1.78 -4.57 -2.27
C GLY A 152 -1.64 -3.06 -2.41
N GLU A 153 -0.41 -2.55 -2.42
CA GLU A 153 -0.10 -1.16 -2.78
C GLU A 153 -0.58 -0.85 -4.21
N ALA A 154 -0.28 -1.72 -5.18
CA ALA A 154 -0.72 -1.54 -6.55
C ALA A 154 -2.26 -1.56 -6.69
N GLU A 155 -2.93 -2.50 -6.02
CA GLU A 155 -4.39 -2.57 -6.01
C GLU A 155 -5.02 -1.31 -5.40
N LEU A 156 -4.46 -0.84 -4.27
CA LEU A 156 -4.93 0.40 -3.63
C LEU A 156 -4.68 1.60 -4.54
N GLN A 157 -3.51 1.73 -5.17
CA GLN A 157 -3.19 2.83 -6.08
C GLN A 157 -4.17 2.90 -7.25
N ALA A 158 -4.47 1.75 -7.86
CA ALA A 158 -5.36 1.69 -9.02
C ALA A 158 -6.78 2.12 -8.67
N TRP A 159 -7.30 1.65 -7.53
CA TRP A 159 -8.64 1.98 -7.07
C TRP A 159 -8.74 3.41 -6.51
N ALA A 160 -7.84 3.78 -5.59
CA ALA A 160 -7.84 5.09 -4.94
C ALA A 160 -7.49 6.20 -5.93
N GLY A 161 -6.64 5.94 -6.93
CA GLY A 161 -6.33 6.94 -7.96
C GLY A 161 -7.57 7.44 -8.72
N GLN A 162 -8.61 6.62 -8.82
CA GLN A 162 -9.87 7.00 -9.48
C GLN A 162 -10.91 7.56 -8.50
N ARG A 163 -10.93 7.11 -7.24
CA ARG A 163 -11.98 7.45 -6.26
C ARG A 163 -11.55 8.40 -5.16
N GLU A 164 -10.34 8.22 -4.64
CA GLU A 164 -9.77 8.99 -3.54
C GLU A 164 -8.31 9.39 -3.87
N PRO A 165 -8.09 10.32 -4.82
CA PRO A 165 -6.73 10.63 -5.30
C PRO A 165 -5.77 11.08 -4.18
N ALA A 166 -6.28 11.80 -3.17
CA ALA A 166 -5.49 12.19 -2.00
C ALA A 166 -5.01 11.00 -1.17
N LEU A 167 -5.82 9.93 -1.05
CA LEU A 167 -5.43 8.69 -0.38
C LEU A 167 -4.37 7.94 -1.19
N ALA A 168 -4.55 7.86 -2.51
CA ALA A 168 -3.59 7.25 -3.42
C ALA A 168 -2.21 7.94 -3.29
N GLU A 169 -2.19 9.27 -3.36
CA GLU A 169 -0.96 10.05 -3.20
C GLU A 169 -0.34 9.89 -1.82
N TRP A 170 -1.15 9.93 -0.76
CA TRP A 170 -0.64 9.72 0.60
C TRP A 170 0.00 8.34 0.76
N ALA A 171 -0.69 7.27 0.37
CA ALA A 171 -0.16 5.91 0.44
C ALA A 171 1.13 5.76 -0.38
N ARG A 172 1.20 6.40 -1.56
CA ARG A 172 2.39 6.41 -2.42
C ARG A 172 3.58 7.10 -1.76
N LEU A 173 3.35 8.24 -1.10
CA LEU A 173 4.39 9.06 -0.51
C LEU A 173 5.05 8.43 0.72
N LEU A 174 4.38 7.47 1.37
CA LEU A 174 4.92 6.71 2.50
C LEU A 174 5.95 5.65 2.08
N GLY A 175 5.86 5.16 0.85
CA GLY A 175 6.78 4.19 0.26
C GLY A 175 7.89 4.85 -0.56
N ALA A 176 8.95 4.09 -0.85
CA ALA A 176 9.93 4.51 -1.86
C ALA A 176 9.26 4.53 -3.25
N PRO A 177 9.68 5.42 -4.17
CA PRO A 177 9.26 5.34 -5.56
C PRO A 177 9.62 3.96 -6.13
N SER A 178 8.62 3.22 -6.60
CA SER A 178 8.80 1.89 -7.21
C SER A 178 7.78 1.66 -8.30
N ASP A 179 8.14 0.83 -9.29
CA ASP A 179 7.20 0.34 -10.28
C ASP A 179 6.24 -0.65 -9.64
N ALA A 180 4.96 -0.29 -9.63
CA ALA A 180 3.90 -1.13 -9.09
C ALA A 180 3.58 -2.28 -10.07
N PRO A 181 3.32 -3.51 -9.58
CA PRO A 181 2.78 -4.57 -10.43
C PRO A 181 1.41 -4.17 -11.00
N ALA A 182 0.98 -4.85 -12.06
CA ALA A 182 -0.36 -4.63 -12.61
C ALA A 182 -1.44 -5.03 -11.59
N PRO A 183 -2.41 -4.14 -11.29
CA PRO A 183 -3.56 -4.44 -10.45
C PRO A 183 -4.53 -5.36 -11.20
N HIS A 184 -5.23 -6.23 -10.47
CA HIS A 184 -6.20 -7.15 -11.06
C HIS A 184 -7.43 -7.40 -10.20
N LEU A 185 -7.52 -6.79 -9.01
CA LEU A 185 -8.71 -6.93 -8.19
C LEU A 185 -9.88 -6.14 -8.80
N PRO A 186 -11.09 -6.74 -8.86
CA PRO A 186 -12.29 -5.98 -9.14
C PRO A 186 -12.55 -4.95 -8.04
N GLU A 187 -13.29 -3.90 -8.38
CA GLU A 187 -13.57 -2.79 -7.47
C GLU A 187 -14.26 -3.22 -6.17
N LYS A 188 -15.32 -4.04 -6.27
CA LYS A 188 -16.17 -4.39 -5.13
C LYS A 188 -15.37 -5.04 -3.98
N PRO A 189 -14.51 -6.06 -4.23
CA PRO A 189 -13.61 -6.59 -3.22
C PRO A 189 -12.71 -5.53 -2.55
N VAL A 190 -12.11 -4.63 -3.34
CA VAL A 190 -11.25 -3.55 -2.81
C VAL A 190 -12.06 -2.62 -1.89
N LEU A 191 -13.26 -2.23 -2.31
CA LEU A 191 -14.14 -1.37 -1.53
C LEU A 191 -14.55 -2.01 -0.19
N ILE A 192 -14.83 -3.31 -0.17
CA ILE A 192 -15.19 -4.04 1.07
C ILE A 192 -14.03 -3.97 2.07
N VAL A 193 -12.81 -4.32 1.64
CA VAL A 193 -11.62 -4.32 2.50
C VAL A 193 -11.29 -2.90 2.96
N HIS A 194 -11.34 -1.93 2.05
CA HIS A 194 -11.15 -0.51 2.38
C HIS A 194 -12.14 -0.03 3.46
N THR A 195 -13.44 -0.29 3.27
CA THR A 195 -14.49 0.14 4.20
C THR A 195 -14.36 -0.53 5.56
N HIS A 196 -13.91 -1.80 5.61
CA HIS A 196 -13.61 -2.49 6.85
C HIS A 196 -12.53 -1.76 7.66
N HIS A 197 -11.40 -1.42 7.02
CA HIS A 197 -10.31 -0.67 7.67
C HIS A 197 -10.71 0.75 8.04
N GLN A 198 -11.52 1.41 7.20
CA GLN A 198 -12.04 2.74 7.47
C GLN A 198 -13.01 2.76 8.66
N SER A 199 -13.90 1.77 8.78
CA SER A 199 -14.87 1.70 9.90
C SER A 199 -14.17 1.47 11.24
N ARG A 200 -13.10 0.67 11.25
CA ARG A 200 -12.25 0.48 12.44
C ARG A 200 -11.46 1.73 12.83
N ALA A 201 -11.26 2.67 11.90
CA ALA A 201 -10.66 3.96 12.19
C ALA A 201 -11.58 4.90 12.96
N ILE A 202 -12.89 4.75 12.81
CA ILE A 202 -13.90 5.60 13.46
C ILE A 202 -14.22 5.08 14.88
N ALA A 203 -14.06 3.78 15.10
CA ALA A 203 -14.38 3.13 16.38
C ALA A 203 -13.23 3.09 17.41
N ALA A 204 -12.02 3.51 17.03
CA ALA A 204 -10.81 3.53 17.86
C ALA A 204 -10.46 4.96 18.26
#